data_AF-A0A8C4RAD5-F1
#
_entry.id   AF-A0A8C4RAD5-F1
#
_cell.length_a   1.000
_cell.length_b   1.000
_cell.length_c   1.000
_cell.angle_alpha   90.00
_cell.angle_beta   90.00
_cell.angle_gamma   90.00
#
_symmetry.space_group_name_H-M   'P 1'
#
loop_
_entity.id
_entity.type
_entity.pdbx_description
1 polymer ?
#
loop_
_entity_poly.entity_id
_entity_poly.type
_entity_poly.pdbx_seq_one_letter_code
_entity_poly.pdbx_strand_id
1 'polypeptide(L)'
;MQHDNGYIQCTHLNRAKTVIAALLWFICWLELFYTVWEKNQGRSQPSVLYVSPLIMGTMMLVAMVLIQCERLHGVQSSGFMLIFWFLSLLFAIVPFRSLILAASRPGAKVDALRYFTFYTYFWLVALQFLLSCFSDRSPLFSQSIKDPNPCPEMSAPFLSKITFWWFTSLAMLGYKRPLLPEDLWSINPSDTSNNIVPRMQCLWEEECARVHKQWYSYDTVHTVLQSTMVIFD
;
A
#
# COMPACT_ATOMS: atom_id res chain seq x y z
N MET A 1 -26.72 6.49 -10.60
CA MET A 1 -27.07 7.66 -9.75
C MET A 1 -25.77 8.19 -9.17
N GLN A 2 -25.51 9.46 -9.46
CA GLN A 2 -24.41 10.36 -9.01
C GLN A 2 -23.05 9.76 -8.60
N HIS A 3 -22.06 9.97 -9.49
CA HIS A 3 -20.67 10.17 -9.10
C HIS A 3 -20.57 11.45 -8.26
N ASP A 4 -20.66 11.32 -6.94
CA ASP A 4 -20.16 12.36 -6.05
C ASP A 4 -18.64 12.17 -5.94
N ASN A 5 -17.92 12.95 -6.75
CA ASN A 5 -16.47 13.09 -6.65
C ASN A 5 -16.15 13.70 -5.29
N GLY A 6 -15.96 12.83 -4.30
CA GLY A 6 -15.44 13.15 -2.99
C GLY A 6 -14.02 13.66 -3.13
N TYR A 7 -13.87 14.96 -3.37
CA TYR A 7 -12.62 15.65 -3.09
C TYR A 7 -12.32 15.49 -1.60
N ILE A 8 -11.40 14.58 -1.27
CA ILE A 8 -10.86 14.48 0.08
C ILE A 8 -10.29 15.86 0.42
N GLN A 9 -10.82 16.51 1.47
CA GLN A 9 -10.25 17.72 2.01
C GLN A 9 -8.75 17.48 2.24
N CYS A 10 -7.90 18.33 1.65
CA CYS A 10 -6.45 18.24 1.79
C CYS A 10 -6.06 18.36 3.27
N THR A 11 -5.99 17.23 3.96
CA THR A 11 -5.40 17.15 5.29
C THR A 11 -3.96 17.64 5.18
N HIS A 12 -3.53 18.45 6.14
CA HIS A 12 -2.16 18.98 6.22
C HIS A 12 -1.09 17.89 6.03
N LEU A 13 -1.44 16.65 6.42
CA LEU A 13 -0.63 15.46 6.28
C LEU A 13 -0.39 15.02 4.82
N ASN A 14 -1.41 15.08 3.97
CA ASN A 14 -1.26 14.72 2.55
C ASN A 14 -0.44 15.79 1.80
N ARG A 15 -0.61 17.06 2.18
CA ARG A 15 0.26 18.16 1.70
C ARG A 15 1.72 17.94 2.15
N ALA A 16 1.95 17.54 3.40
CA ALA A 16 3.29 17.22 3.89
C ALA A 16 3.93 16.06 3.12
N LYS A 17 3.20 14.97 2.86
CA LYS A 17 3.65 13.83 2.03
C LYS A 17 4.12 14.28 0.65
N THR A 18 3.36 15.15 -0.03
CA THR A 18 3.73 15.65 -1.35
C THR A 18 4.96 16.55 -1.30
N VAL A 19 5.07 17.42 -0.28
CA VAL A 19 6.24 18.30 -0.10
C VAL A 19 7.51 17.49 0.16
N ILE A 20 7.46 16.50 1.05
CA ILE A 20 8.62 15.64 1.37
C ILE A 20 9.03 14.80 0.15
N ALA A 21 8.07 14.24 -0.58
CA ALA A 21 8.36 13.49 -1.81
C ALA A 21 8.97 14.39 -2.90
N ALA A 22 8.54 15.65 -3.02
CA ALA A 22 9.14 16.62 -3.93
C ALA A 22 10.58 17.01 -3.53
N LEU A 23 10.83 17.18 -2.22
CA LEU A 23 12.17 17.43 -1.69
C LEU A 23 13.10 16.24 -1.94
N LEU A 24 12.64 15.01 -1.70
CA LEU A 24 13.38 13.79 -1.99
C LEU A 24 13.75 13.69 -3.47
N TRP A 25 12.79 13.97 -4.36
CA TRP A 25 13.04 14.00 -5.78
C TRP A 25 14.10 15.05 -6.14
N PHE A 26 13.97 16.27 -5.64
CA PHE A 26 14.96 17.33 -5.88
C PHE A 26 16.35 16.95 -5.39
N ILE A 27 16.47 16.31 -4.22
CA ILE A 27 17.74 15.81 -3.70
C ILE A 27 18.38 14.79 -4.66
N CYS A 28 17.59 13.83 -5.19
CA CYS A 28 18.10 12.87 -6.18
C CYS A 28 18.60 13.56 -7.46
N TRP A 29 17.91 14.60 -7.93
CA TRP A 29 18.35 15.39 -9.08
C TRP A 29 19.60 16.19 -8.81
N LEU A 30 19.73 16.78 -7.62
CA LEU A 30 20.93 17.50 -7.21
C LEU A 30 22.15 16.56 -7.14
N GLU A 31 22.00 15.35 -6.60
CA GLU A 31 23.09 14.36 -6.60
C GLU A 31 23.47 13.91 -8.02
N LEU A 32 22.49 13.68 -8.89
CA LEU A 32 22.75 13.33 -10.29
C LEU A 32 23.48 14.48 -11.01
N PHE A 33 23.05 15.72 -10.83
CA PHE A 33 23.69 16.88 -11.43
C PHE A 33 25.12 17.09 -10.88
N TYR A 34 25.30 16.95 -9.57
CA TYR A 34 26.62 17.06 -8.93
C TYR A 34 27.59 16.01 -9.46
N THR A 35 27.16 14.75 -9.57
CA THR A 35 27.99 13.65 -10.09
C THR A 35 28.34 13.86 -11.57
N VAL A 36 27.39 14.30 -12.40
CA VAL A 36 27.64 14.64 -13.81
C VAL A 36 28.57 15.84 -13.94
N TRP A 37 28.41 16.86 -13.11
CA TRP A 37 29.28 18.04 -13.09
C TRP A 37 30.72 17.68 -12.70
N GLU A 38 30.89 16.83 -11.68
CA GLU A 38 32.22 16.36 -11.25
C GLU A 38 32.91 15.51 -12.33
N LYS A 39 32.13 14.75 -13.11
CA LYS A 39 32.62 14.02 -14.29
C LYS A 39 33.15 14.97 -15.36
N ASN A 40 32.42 16.04 -15.65
CA ASN A 40 32.83 17.03 -16.65
C ASN A 40 34.12 17.76 -16.28
N GLN A 41 34.46 17.83 -14.98
CA GLN A 41 35.75 18.34 -14.50
C GLN A 41 36.92 17.32 -14.57
N GLY A 42 36.73 16.18 -15.22
CA GLY A 42 37.82 15.24 -15.53
C GLY A 42 38.19 14.26 -14.41
N ARG A 43 37.40 14.16 -13.34
CA ARG A 43 37.53 13.08 -12.35
C ARG A 43 36.85 11.81 -12.88
N SER A 44 37.62 10.84 -13.37
CA SER A 44 37.13 9.51 -13.75
C SER A 44 36.63 8.74 -12.53
N GLN A 45 35.36 8.93 -12.19
CA GLN A 45 34.64 8.07 -11.25
C GLN A 45 34.02 6.86 -11.97
N PRO A 46 33.95 5.69 -11.31
CA PRO A 46 33.38 4.48 -11.89
C PRO A 46 31.89 4.67 -12.27
N SER A 47 31.48 4.09 -13.41
CA SER A 47 30.14 4.25 -14.00
C SER A 47 28.98 3.85 -13.07
N VAL A 48 29.26 3.00 -12.08
CA VAL A 48 28.30 2.50 -11.08
C VAL A 48 27.71 3.62 -10.20
N LEU A 49 28.45 4.73 -10.02
CA LEU A 49 28.01 5.86 -9.21
C LEU A 49 26.89 6.69 -9.85
N TYR A 50 26.69 6.61 -11.17
CA TYR A 50 25.60 7.32 -11.88
C TYR A 50 24.32 6.49 -11.94
N VAL A 51 24.46 5.17 -12.05
CA VAL A 51 23.32 4.25 -12.15
C VAL A 51 22.50 4.24 -10.85
N SER A 52 23.17 4.38 -9.70
CA SER A 52 22.52 4.39 -8.38
C SER A 52 21.55 5.57 -8.19
N PRO A 53 21.95 6.85 -8.34
CA PRO A 53 21.02 7.99 -8.22
C PRO A 53 19.97 8.02 -9.33
N LEU A 54 20.26 7.47 -10.52
CA LEU A 54 19.27 7.34 -11.59
C LEU A 54 18.13 6.39 -11.20
N ILE A 55 18.46 5.20 -10.68
CA ILE A 55 17.46 4.23 -10.20
C ILE A 55 16.66 4.82 -9.03
N MET A 56 17.32 5.52 -8.11
CA MET A 56 16.61 6.19 -7.01
C MET A 56 15.68 7.30 -7.52
N GLY A 57 16.14 8.10 -8.49
CA GLY A 57 15.34 9.17 -9.10
C GLY A 57 14.11 8.66 -9.83
N THR A 58 14.22 7.54 -10.57
CA THR A 58 13.07 6.91 -11.23
C THR A 58 12.07 6.36 -10.22
N MET A 59 12.54 5.69 -9.16
CA MET A 59 11.68 5.19 -8.08
C MET A 59 10.97 6.33 -7.33
N MET A 60 11.65 7.45 -7.07
CA MET A 60 11.03 8.61 -6.42
C MET A 60 10.01 9.32 -7.33
N LEU A 61 10.22 9.31 -8.65
CA LEU A 61 9.23 9.83 -9.59
C LEU A 61 7.96 8.96 -9.59
N VAL A 62 8.11 7.64 -9.60
CA VAL A 62 6.98 6.71 -9.47
C VAL A 62 6.24 6.94 -8.15
N ALA A 63 6.97 7.12 -7.05
CA ALA A 63 6.38 7.42 -5.74
C ALA A 63 5.60 8.74 -5.73
N MET A 64 6.12 9.79 -6.37
CA MET A 64 5.44 11.06 -6.56
C MET A 64 4.15 10.90 -7.38
N VAL A 65 4.21 10.18 -8.50
CA VAL A 65 3.02 9.91 -9.32
C VAL A 65 1.98 9.12 -8.53
N LEU A 66 2.39 8.11 -7.76
CA LEU A 66 1.48 7.34 -6.89
C LEU A 66 0.81 8.24 -5.85
N ILE A 67 1.55 9.12 -5.18
CA ILE A 67 0.99 10.11 -4.24
C ILE A 67 -0.04 11.00 -4.94
N GLN A 68 0.25 11.45 -6.16
CA GLN A 68 -0.69 12.29 -6.91
C GLN A 68 -1.90 11.49 -7.42
N CYS A 69 -1.72 10.23 -7.82
CA CYS A 69 -2.81 9.34 -8.20
C CYS A 69 -3.74 9.05 -7.01
N GLU A 70 -3.20 8.81 -5.82
CA GLU A 70 -3.98 8.68 -4.59
C GLU A 70 -4.75 9.97 -4.29
N ARG A 71 -4.12 11.14 -4.49
CA ARG A 71 -4.79 12.44 -4.35
C ARG A 71 -5.92 12.66 -5.36
N LEU A 72 -5.71 12.28 -6.62
CA LEU A 72 -6.67 12.51 -7.70
C LEU A 72 -7.87 11.56 -7.63
N HIS A 73 -7.65 10.30 -7.24
CA HIS A 73 -8.72 9.31 -7.18
C HIS A 73 -9.47 9.32 -5.84
N GLY A 74 -9.04 10.13 -4.86
CA GLY A 74 -9.71 10.18 -3.55
C GLY A 74 -9.72 8.82 -2.84
N VAL A 75 -8.75 7.95 -3.14
CA VAL A 75 -8.66 6.62 -2.56
C VAL A 75 -7.82 6.73 -1.28
N GLN A 76 -8.34 6.16 -0.19
CA GLN A 76 -7.63 6.07 1.08
C GLN A 76 -6.25 5.44 0.84
N SER A 77 -5.20 6.08 1.36
CA SER A 77 -3.80 5.79 1.04
C SER A 77 -3.55 4.28 1.09
N SER A 78 -3.08 3.77 -0.04
CA SER A 78 -3.10 2.33 -0.31
C SER A 78 -1.97 1.66 0.47
N GLY A 79 -2.21 0.45 0.97
CA GLY A 79 -1.15 -0.36 1.59
C GLY A 79 0.08 -0.55 0.69
N PHE A 80 -0.09 -0.42 -0.62
CA PHE A 80 0.99 -0.40 -1.60
C PHE A 80 2.01 0.72 -1.35
N MET A 81 1.56 1.95 -1.08
CA MET A 81 2.45 3.08 -0.79
C MET A 81 3.24 2.81 0.50
N LEU A 82 2.60 2.25 1.53
CA LEU A 82 3.28 1.89 2.78
C LEU A 82 4.36 0.82 2.56
N ILE A 83 4.05 -0.25 1.83
CA ILE A 83 5.01 -1.33 1.51
C ILE A 83 6.19 -0.76 0.73
N PHE A 84 5.93 0.13 -0.24
CA PHE A 84 6.97 0.78 -1.03
C PHE A 84 7.95 1.59 -0.14
N TRP A 85 7.44 2.43 0.75
CA TRP A 85 8.29 3.23 1.65
C TRP A 85 9.03 2.38 2.67
N PHE A 86 8.40 1.32 3.17
CA PHE A 86 9.05 0.34 4.05
C PHE A 86 10.23 -0.35 3.35
N LEU A 87 10.03 -0.85 2.13
CA LEU A 87 11.09 -1.51 1.37
C LEU A 87 12.22 -0.54 0.99
N SER A 88 11.86 0.70 0.64
CA SER A 88 12.82 1.77 0.36
C SER A 88 13.67 2.10 1.60
N LEU A 89 13.06 2.18 2.78
CA LEU A 89 13.77 2.37 4.05
C LEU A 89 14.70 1.17 4.33
N LEU A 90 14.22 -0.06 4.14
CA LEU A 90 15.01 -1.27 4.34
C LEU A 90 16.26 -1.29 3.45
N PHE A 91 16.12 -0.94 2.17
CA PHE A 91 17.25 -0.85 1.25
C PHE A 91 18.18 0.32 1.57
N ALA A 92 17.69 1.44 2.10
CA ALA A 92 18.50 2.57 2.52
C ALA A 92 19.35 2.30 3.78
N ILE A 93 18.98 1.32 4.61
CA ILE A 93 19.78 0.91 5.79
C ILE A 93 21.14 0.33 5.36
N VAL A 94 21.21 -0.39 4.24
CA VAL A 94 22.44 -1.01 3.74
C VAL A 94 23.55 0.02 3.44
N PRO A 95 23.31 1.07 2.60
CA PRO A 95 24.28 2.12 2.37
C PRO A 95 24.52 2.97 3.64
N PHE A 96 23.51 3.18 4.50
CA PHE A 96 23.69 3.89 5.77
C PHE A 96 24.72 3.20 6.68
N ARG A 97 24.58 1.89 6.90
CA ARG A 97 25.55 1.10 7.67
C ARG A 97 26.94 1.15 7.02
N SER A 98 26.99 1.02 5.70
CA SER A 98 28.24 1.02 4.94
C SER A 98 28.98 2.36 5.05
N LEU A 99 28.23 3.46 5.07
CA LEU A 99 28.75 4.82 5.21
C LEU A 99 29.31 5.08 6.62
N ILE A 100 28.62 4.63 7.67
CA ILE A 100 29.11 4.73 9.05
C ILE A 100 30.42 3.96 9.22
N LEU A 101 30.48 2.73 8.69
CA LEU A 101 31.67 1.91 8.76
C LEU A 101 32.84 2.53 7.97
N ALA A 102 32.56 3.18 6.83
CA ALA A 102 33.56 3.88 6.04
C ALA A 102 34.11 5.12 6.76
N ALA A 103 33.25 5.89 7.43
CA ALA A 103 33.64 7.06 8.22
C ALA A 103 34.51 6.70 9.43
N SER A 104 34.35 5.50 9.98
CA SER A 104 35.11 5.02 11.14
C SER A 104 36.52 4.52 10.80
N ARG A 105 36.91 4.48 9.51
CA ARG A 105 38.25 4.03 9.09
C ARG A 105 39.28 5.17 9.21
N PRO A 106 40.45 4.93 9.81
CA PRO A 106 41.51 5.95 9.88
C PRO A 106 41.99 6.31 8.46
N GLY A 107 42.01 7.60 8.14
CA GLY A 107 42.44 8.13 6.84
C GLY A 107 41.32 8.37 5.80
N ALA A 108 40.05 8.22 6.18
CA ALA A 108 38.93 8.55 5.29
C ALA A 108 38.85 10.05 5.00
N LYS A 109 38.90 10.43 3.72
CA LYS A 109 38.56 11.80 3.28
C LYS A 109 37.03 11.93 3.31
N VAL A 110 36.52 12.72 4.25
CA VAL A 110 35.09 12.92 4.46
C VAL A 110 34.63 14.13 3.64
N ASP A 111 33.99 13.90 2.50
CA ASP A 111 33.32 14.95 1.75
C ASP A 111 32.03 15.36 2.48
N ALA A 112 32.11 16.38 3.33
CA ALA A 112 31.01 16.79 4.23
C ALA A 112 29.65 16.95 3.51
N LEU A 113 29.65 17.51 2.29
CA LEU A 113 28.44 17.70 1.49
C LEU A 113 27.78 16.37 1.11
N ARG A 114 28.56 15.35 0.72
CA ARG A 114 28.03 14.06 0.30
C ARG A 114 27.40 13.32 1.47
N TYR A 115 28.05 13.33 2.63
CA TYR A 115 27.51 12.75 3.85
C TYR A 115 26.21 13.46 4.27
N PHE A 116 26.19 14.80 4.24
CA PHE A 116 25.00 15.58 4.60
C PHE A 116 23.80 15.24 3.72
N THR A 117 23.99 15.13 2.40
CA THR A 117 22.93 14.77 1.46
C THR A 117 22.40 13.35 1.72
N PHE A 118 23.27 12.38 1.97
CA PHE A 118 22.86 11.00 2.30
C PHE A 118 22.06 10.91 3.60
N TYR A 119 22.49 11.58 4.67
CA TYR A 119 21.75 11.59 5.93
C TYR A 119 20.39 12.26 5.77
N THR A 120 20.36 13.40 5.08
CA THR A 120 19.11 14.12 4.81
C THR A 120 18.14 13.25 4.02
N TYR A 121 18.61 12.55 2.98
CA TYR A 121 17.81 11.60 2.20
C TYR A 121 17.24 10.48 3.08
N PHE A 122 18.08 9.82 3.89
CA PHE A 122 17.65 8.73 4.77
C PHE A 122 16.55 9.17 5.75
N TRP A 123 16.74 10.32 6.41
CA TRP A 123 15.76 10.85 7.35
C TRP A 123 14.46 11.27 6.67
N LEU A 124 14.51 11.84 5.47
CA LEU A 124 13.32 12.19 4.71
C LEU A 124 12.53 10.94 4.27
N VAL A 125 13.21 9.86 3.85
CA VAL A 125 12.56 8.57 3.56
C VAL A 125 11.91 7.98 4.83
N ALA A 126 12.59 8.03 5.96
CA ALA A 126 12.03 7.57 7.24
C ALA A 126 10.82 8.40 7.66
N LEU A 127 10.87 9.72 7.51
CA LEU A 127 9.76 10.62 7.78
C LEU A 127 8.57 10.34 6.84
N GLN A 128 8.83 10.07 5.56
CA GLN A 128 7.80 9.71 4.59
C GLN A 128 7.14 8.37 4.92
N PHE A 129 7.92 7.39 5.39
CA PHE A 129 7.39 6.13 5.90
C PHE A 129 6.48 6.38 7.11
N LEU A 130 6.96 7.11 8.12
CA LEU A 130 6.16 7.45 9.30
C LEU A 130 4.88 8.21 8.94
N LEU A 131 4.97 9.20 8.05
CA LEU A 131 3.81 9.94 7.54
C LEU A 131 2.85 9.02 6.80
N SER A 132 3.35 8.02 6.06
CA SER A 132 2.50 7.02 5.42
C SER A 132 1.78 6.17 6.47
N CYS A 133 2.47 5.74 7.52
CA CYS A 133 1.89 5.03 8.66
C CYS A 133 0.78 5.83 9.38
N PHE A 134 0.99 7.13 9.61
CA PHE A 134 0.05 8.00 10.33
C PHE A 134 -1.08 8.55 9.45
N SER A 135 -0.86 8.64 8.14
CA SER A 135 -1.82 9.22 7.20
C SER A 135 -2.89 8.26 6.73
N ASP A 136 -2.83 7.00 7.15
CA ASP A 136 -3.88 6.02 6.94
C ASP A 136 -5.06 6.19 7.92
N ARG A 137 -5.07 7.24 8.75
CA ARG A 137 -6.26 7.61 9.54
C ARG A 137 -7.44 7.83 8.61
N SER A 138 -8.50 7.09 8.85
CA SER A 138 -9.73 7.07 8.06
C SER A 138 -10.29 8.49 7.83
N PRO A 139 -10.91 8.74 6.66
CA PRO A 139 -11.65 9.98 6.45
C PRO A 139 -12.68 10.11 7.57
N LEU A 140 -12.82 11.32 8.12
CA LEU A 140 -13.79 11.71 9.15
C LEU A 140 -15.25 11.34 8.81
N PHE A 141 -15.50 10.92 7.58
CA PHE A 141 -16.76 10.37 7.11
C PHE A 141 -16.65 8.84 6.94
N SER A 142 -16.39 8.14 8.03
CA SER A 142 -17.08 6.86 8.22
C SER A 142 -18.56 7.20 8.12
N GLN A 143 -19.25 6.59 7.15
CA GLN A 143 -20.71 6.66 7.08
C GLN A 143 -21.25 6.59 8.50
N SER A 144 -22.16 7.50 8.85
CA SER A 144 -22.85 7.53 10.14
C SER A 144 -23.56 6.19 10.36
N ILE A 145 -22.81 5.18 10.81
CA ILE A 145 -23.35 3.93 11.31
C ILE A 145 -24.04 4.35 12.60
N LYS A 146 -25.37 4.30 12.60
CA LYS A 146 -26.24 4.58 13.76
C LYS A 146 -26.08 3.55 14.89
N ASP A 147 -24.99 2.79 14.90
CA ASP A 147 -24.72 1.78 15.92
C ASP A 147 -24.03 2.42 17.12
N PRO A 148 -24.41 2.00 18.34
CA PRO A 148 -23.81 2.53 19.57
C PRO A 148 -22.33 2.12 19.75
N ASN A 149 -21.87 1.05 19.11
CA ASN A 149 -20.48 0.56 19.23
C ASN A 149 -19.97 -0.13 17.94
N PRO A 150 -19.60 0.63 16.88
CA PRO A 150 -19.12 0.06 15.62
C PRO A 150 -17.73 -0.58 15.75
N CYS A 151 -17.45 -1.63 14.96
CA CYS A 151 -16.14 -2.27 14.94
C CYS A 151 -15.03 -1.30 14.49
N PRO A 152 -13.98 -1.09 15.31
CA PRO A 152 -12.92 -0.14 15.01
C PRO A 152 -12.08 -0.59 13.81
N GLU A 153 -12.10 -1.87 13.43
CA GLU A 153 -11.41 -2.39 12.25
C GLU A 153 -11.71 -1.57 11.00
N MET A 154 -12.97 -1.19 10.77
CA MET A 154 -13.37 -0.42 9.58
C MET A 154 -12.71 0.96 9.53
N SER A 155 -12.58 1.60 10.70
CA SER A 155 -11.95 2.91 10.86
C SER A 155 -10.43 2.86 11.09
N ALA A 156 -9.88 1.67 11.34
CA ALA A 156 -8.49 1.51 11.74
C ALA A 156 -7.53 1.78 10.55
N PRO A 157 -6.36 2.39 10.82
CA PRO A 157 -5.35 2.58 9.79
C PRO A 157 -4.84 1.23 9.27
N PHE A 158 -4.36 1.19 8.02
CA PHE A 158 -3.91 -0.04 7.36
C PHE A 158 -2.91 -0.84 8.19
N LEU A 159 -1.93 -0.16 8.81
CA LEU A 159 -1.00 -0.83 9.72
C LEU A 159 -1.69 -1.47 10.92
N SER A 160 -2.65 -0.78 11.53
CA SER A 160 -3.39 -1.34 12.65
C SER A 160 -4.22 -2.55 12.23
N LYS A 161 -4.69 -2.61 10.98
CA LYS A 161 -5.34 -3.80 10.41
C LYS A 161 -4.36 -4.96 10.28
N ILE A 162 -3.15 -4.72 9.76
CA ILE A 162 -2.10 -5.75 9.65
C ILE A 162 -1.64 -6.25 11.02
N THR A 163 -1.38 -5.34 11.95
CA THR A 163 -0.83 -5.68 13.28
C THR A 163 -1.91 -6.07 14.28
N PHE A 164 -3.19 -6.11 13.86
CA PHE A 164 -4.36 -6.32 14.71
C PHE A 164 -4.39 -5.40 15.95
N TRP A 165 -3.78 -4.21 15.85
CA TRP A 165 -3.64 -3.31 16.99
C TRP A 165 -4.99 -2.75 17.48
N TRP A 166 -5.99 -2.71 16.60
CA TRP A 166 -7.34 -2.29 16.94
C TRP A 166 -8.00 -3.26 17.94
N PHE A 167 -7.65 -4.55 17.86
CA PHE A 167 -8.15 -5.60 18.75
C PHE A 167 -7.47 -5.59 20.12
N THR A 168 -6.26 -5.04 20.23
CA THR A 168 -5.45 -5.07 21.46
C THR A 168 -6.20 -4.48 22.67
N SER A 169 -7.02 -3.45 22.44
CA SER A 169 -7.86 -2.85 23.49
C SER A 169 -8.87 -3.84 24.09
N LEU A 170 -9.57 -4.59 23.25
CA LEU A 170 -10.54 -5.61 23.65
C LEU A 170 -9.85 -6.83 24.27
N ALA A 171 -8.69 -7.24 23.74
CA ALA A 171 -7.88 -8.30 24.31
C ALA A 171 -7.44 -7.98 25.74
N MET A 172 -6.98 -6.75 26.00
CA MET A 172 -6.61 -6.29 27.34
C MET A 172 -7.84 -6.21 28.27
N LEU A 173 -9.01 -5.85 27.76
CA LEU A 173 -10.24 -5.83 28.54
C LEU A 173 -10.65 -7.24 28.98
N GLY A 174 -10.60 -8.21 28.06
CA GLY A 174 -10.85 -9.63 28.34
C GLY A 174 -9.84 -10.26 29.29
N TYR A 175 -8.60 -9.74 29.32
CA TYR A 175 -7.61 -10.14 30.32
C TYR A 175 -7.95 -9.63 31.73
N LYS A 176 -8.52 -8.41 31.84
CA LYS A 176 -8.86 -7.79 33.13
C LYS A 176 -10.18 -8.32 33.71
N ARG A 177 -11.17 -8.63 32.85
CA ARG A 177 -12.50 -9.12 33.26
C ARG A 177 -13.12 -10.00 32.17
N PRO A 178 -14.02 -10.94 32.52
CA PRO A 178 -14.81 -11.66 31.51
C PRO A 178 -15.63 -10.68 30.66
N LEU A 179 -15.62 -10.87 29.35
CA LEU A 179 -16.30 -10.01 28.37
C LEU A 179 -17.81 -10.26 28.40
N LEU A 180 -18.60 -9.19 28.38
CA LEU A 180 -20.05 -9.25 28.20
C LEU A 180 -20.44 -8.96 26.74
N PRO A 181 -21.64 -9.37 26.28
CA PRO A 181 -22.11 -9.07 24.92
C PRO A 181 -22.13 -7.59 24.57
N GLU A 182 -22.33 -6.73 25.56
CA GLU A 182 -22.32 -5.26 25.43
C GLU A 182 -20.92 -4.65 25.23
N ASP A 183 -19.86 -5.36 25.66
CA ASP A 183 -18.47 -4.94 25.46
C ASP A 183 -17.98 -5.25 24.04
N LEU A 184 -18.70 -6.11 23.32
CA LEU A 184 -18.36 -6.50 21.95
C LEU A 184 -18.79 -5.42 20.95
N TRP A 185 -18.01 -5.30 19.88
CA TRP A 185 -18.35 -4.43 18.75
C TRP A 185 -19.47 -5.03 17.91
N SER A 186 -20.26 -4.17 17.26
CA SER A 186 -21.21 -4.61 16.25
C SER A 186 -20.49 -5.23 15.06
N ILE A 187 -21.09 -6.27 14.48
CA ILE A 187 -20.59 -6.92 13.27
C ILE A 187 -20.60 -5.90 12.14
N ASN A 188 -19.54 -5.92 11.33
CA ASN A 188 -19.44 -5.10 10.14
C ASN A 188 -20.60 -5.42 9.17
N PRO A 189 -21.30 -4.41 8.62
CA PRO A 189 -22.41 -4.64 7.69
C PRO A 189 -22.04 -5.50 6.47
N SER A 190 -20.79 -5.46 5.99
CA SER A 190 -20.36 -6.34 4.89
C SER A 190 -20.39 -7.82 5.26
N ASP A 191 -20.16 -8.12 6.54
CA ASP A 191 -19.95 -9.46 7.07
C ASP A 191 -21.23 -10.01 7.72
N THR A 192 -22.31 -9.24 7.68
CA THR A 192 -23.62 -9.61 8.22
C THR A 192 -24.30 -10.64 7.30
N SER A 193 -25.00 -11.62 7.88
CA SER A 193 -25.77 -12.62 7.15
C SER A 193 -26.74 -12.01 6.14
N ASN A 194 -27.38 -10.89 6.50
CA ASN A 194 -28.28 -10.14 5.62
C ASN A 194 -27.64 -9.70 4.29
N ASN A 195 -26.30 -9.56 4.25
CA ASN A 195 -25.56 -9.19 3.05
C ASN A 195 -24.92 -10.42 2.37
N ILE A 196 -24.36 -11.35 3.14
CA ILE A 196 -23.66 -12.53 2.61
C ILE A 196 -24.65 -13.53 2.00
N VAL A 197 -25.76 -13.82 2.68
CA VAL A 197 -26.69 -14.88 2.26
C VAL A 197 -27.31 -14.60 0.89
N PRO A 198 -27.84 -13.41 0.58
CA PRO A 198 -28.38 -13.13 -0.75
C PRO A 198 -27.32 -13.21 -1.85
N ARG A 199 -26.09 -12.74 -1.57
CA ARG A 199 -24.97 -12.83 -2.51
C ARG A 199 -24.60 -14.28 -2.80
N MET A 200 -24.50 -15.10 -1.77
CA MET A 200 -24.24 -16.53 -1.89
C MET A 200 -25.35 -17.22 -2.69
N GLN A 201 -26.61 -16.91 -2.39
CA GLN A 201 -27.76 -17.50 -3.07
C GLN A 201 -27.80 -17.14 -4.56
N CYS A 202 -27.54 -15.88 -4.91
CA CYS A 202 -27.44 -15.44 -6.30
C CYS A 202 -26.36 -16.22 -7.06
N LEU A 203 -25.14 -16.30 -6.51
CA LEU A 203 -24.04 -17.06 -7.11
C LEU A 203 -24.36 -18.56 -7.22
N TRP A 204 -25.07 -19.12 -6.24
CA TRP A 204 -25.50 -20.52 -6.24
C TRP A 204 -26.51 -20.80 -7.36
N GLU A 205 -27.50 -19.92 -7.54
CA GLU A 205 -28.51 -20.03 -8.60
C GLU A 205 -27.87 -19.92 -9.99
N GLU A 206 -26.92 -18.99 -10.18
CA GLU A 206 -26.12 -18.88 -11.41
C GLU A 206 -25.37 -20.18 -11.73
N GLU A 207 -24.72 -20.77 -10.72
CA GLU A 207 -23.96 -22.00 -10.87
C GLU A 207 -24.86 -23.21 -11.15
N CYS A 208 -26.00 -23.33 -10.46
CA CYS A 208 -27.00 -24.34 -10.74
C CYS A 208 -27.52 -24.25 -12.18
N ALA A 209 -27.78 -23.04 -12.68
CA ALA A 209 -28.22 -22.84 -14.06
C ALA A 209 -27.12 -23.22 -15.07
N ARG A 210 -25.85 -22.92 -14.77
CA ARG A 210 -24.69 -23.30 -15.60
C ARG A 210 -24.56 -24.82 -15.69
N VAL A 211 -24.58 -25.50 -14.54
CA VAL A 211 -24.50 -26.96 -14.45
C VAL A 211 -25.67 -27.60 -15.19
N HIS A 212 -26.89 -27.11 -15.00
CA HIS A 212 -28.08 -27.62 -15.68
C HIS A 212 -27.96 -27.54 -17.21
N LYS A 213 -27.50 -26.40 -17.77
CA LYS A 213 -27.25 -26.26 -19.21
C LYS A 213 -26.18 -27.23 -19.71
N GLN A 214 -25.12 -27.45 -18.93
CA GLN A 214 -24.04 -28.36 -19.29
C GLN A 214 -24.50 -29.82 -19.30
N TRP A 215 -25.31 -30.24 -18.32
CA TRP A 215 -25.93 -31.57 -18.31
C TRP A 215 -26.80 -31.80 -19.54
N TYR A 216 -27.67 -30.85 -19.89
CA TYR A 216 -28.49 -30.93 -21.11
C TYR A 216 -27.64 -31.05 -22.37
N SER A 217 -26.54 -30.30 -22.48
CA SER A 217 -25.62 -30.41 -23.61
C SER A 217 -24.94 -31.77 -23.67
N TYR A 218 -24.53 -32.33 -22.54
CA TYR A 218 -23.89 -33.66 -22.48
C TYR A 218 -24.85 -34.77 -22.90
N ASP A 219 -26.08 -34.74 -22.37
CA ASP A 219 -27.12 -35.72 -22.67
C ASP A 219 -27.52 -35.69 -24.15
N THR A 220 -27.63 -34.49 -24.72
CA THR A 220 -27.91 -34.29 -26.15
C THR A 220 -26.78 -34.87 -27.01
N VAL A 221 -25.52 -34.57 -26.70
CA VAL A 221 -24.36 -35.09 -27.47
C VAL A 221 -24.26 -36.61 -27.36
N HIS A 222 -24.46 -37.17 -26.17
CA HIS A 222 -24.43 -38.62 -25.95
C HIS A 222 -25.55 -39.33 -26.73
N THR A 223 -26.76 -38.78 -26.70
CA THR A 223 -27.91 -39.33 -27.44
C THR A 223 -27.69 -39.29 -28.96
N VAL A 224 -27.10 -38.21 -29.48
CA VAL A 224 -26.73 -38.10 -30.90
C VAL A 224 -25.66 -39.11 -31.26
N LEU A 225 -24.59 -39.24 -30.47
CA LEU A 225 -23.51 -40.20 -30.73
C LEU A 225 -24.03 -41.65 -30.75
N GLN A 226 -24.89 -42.02 -29.80
CA GLN A 226 -25.46 -43.36 -29.71
C GLN A 226 -26.40 -43.65 -30.88
N SER A 227 -27.17 -42.65 -31.34
CA SER A 227 -28.02 -42.76 -32.52
C SER A 227 -27.20 -42.88 -33.82
N THR A 228 -26.07 -42.17 -33.92
CA THR A 228 -25.16 -42.32 -35.07
C THR A 228 -24.44 -43.67 -35.08
N MET A 229 -24.01 -44.22 -33.94
CA MET A 229 -23.40 -45.56 -33.91
C MET A 229 -24.37 -46.65 -34.38
N VAL A 230 -25.64 -46.59 -34.00
CA VAL A 230 -26.67 -47.56 -34.44
C VAL A 230 -26.97 -47.50 -35.95
N ILE A 231 -26.66 -46.38 -36.61
CA ILE A 231 -26.84 -46.23 -38.07
C ILE A 231 -25.64 -46.78 -38.85
N PHE A 232 -24.47 -46.95 -38.20
CA PHE A 232 -23.22 -47.40 -38.84
C PHE A 232 -22.87 -48.89 -38.57
N ASP A 233 -23.69 -49.62 -37.80
CA ASP A 233 -23.69 -51.09 -37.68
C ASP A 233 -24.79 -51.72 -38.55
#